data_AF-A0A2A5IYD5-F1
#
_entry.id   AF-A0A2A5IYD5-F1
#
_cell.length_a   1.000
_cell.length_b   1.000
_cell.length_c   1.000
_cell.angle_alpha   90.00
_cell.angle_beta   90.00
_cell.angle_gamma   90.00
#
_symmetry.space_group_name_H-M   'P 1'
#
loop_
_entity.id
_entity.type
_entity.pdbx_description
1 polymer ?
#
loop_
_entity_poly.entity_id
_entity_poly.type
_entity_poly.pdbx_seq_one_letter_code
_entity_poly.pdbx_strand_id
1 'polypeptide(L)'
;MTFESKVLADGAQTLIHINRPDAPHAFRFPVQVPEGGKLEDMGDGTVSLNVDRMPHGGFTVPWAKDANGQSVPTYLQVEGSDLVQIVEFDENTAFPIVADPRFDWGIVSGHAYFNKEETRMMAAAGAGGIAALPWIALIPPPFQEVVLANVVNISAWAISAQATGKCLALKFGATGTWWPPAIGVNGEHHTGSDCY
;
A
#
# COMPACT_ATOMS: atom_id res chain seq x y z
N MET A 1 -3.01 17.26 26.16
CA MET A 1 -3.08 16.60 24.85
C MET A 1 -3.92 15.35 24.96
N THR A 2 -4.58 14.93 23.89
CA THR A 2 -5.32 13.66 23.81
C THR A 2 -5.08 13.00 22.45
N PHE A 3 -5.18 11.68 22.40
CA PHE A 3 -5.04 10.89 21.18
C PHE A 3 -6.36 10.20 20.85
N GLU A 4 -6.76 10.23 19.58
CA GLU A 4 -7.93 9.51 19.07
C GLU A 4 -7.49 8.60 17.93
N SER A 5 -7.57 7.27 18.14
CA SER A 5 -7.18 6.30 17.12
C SER A 5 -8.38 5.73 16.39
N LYS A 6 -8.26 5.58 15.07
CA LYS A 6 -9.28 5.01 14.18
C LYS A 6 -8.64 4.01 13.23
N VAL A 7 -9.26 2.84 13.11
CA VAL A 7 -8.92 1.86 12.07
C VAL A 7 -9.67 2.24 10.79
N LEU A 8 -8.95 2.30 9.68
CA LEU A 8 -9.47 2.58 8.34
C LEU A 8 -9.44 1.30 7.49
N ALA A 9 -10.14 1.31 6.36
CA ALA A 9 -10.11 0.17 5.43
C ALA A 9 -8.72 -0.05 4.80
N ASP A 10 -7.95 1.03 4.67
CA ASP A 10 -6.65 1.09 4.01
C ASP A 10 -5.50 1.44 4.97
N GLY A 11 -5.76 1.49 6.28
CA GLY A 11 -4.76 1.98 7.21
C GLY A 11 -5.22 2.14 8.65
N ALA A 12 -4.49 2.97 9.38
CA ALA A 12 -4.87 3.45 10.69
C ALA A 12 -4.51 4.92 10.83
N GLN A 13 -5.27 5.64 11.64
CA GLN A 13 -5.09 7.06 11.89
C GLN A 13 -5.06 7.30 13.39
N THR A 14 -4.16 8.16 13.87
CA THR A 14 -4.17 8.60 15.28
C THR A 14 -4.13 10.12 15.35
N LEU A 15 -5.29 10.74 15.56
CA LEU A 15 -5.37 12.19 15.70
C LEU A 15 -4.79 12.63 17.04
N ILE A 16 -3.91 13.62 16.98
CA ILE A 16 -3.30 14.28 18.13
C ILE A 16 -4.02 15.59 18.35
N HIS A 17 -4.62 15.74 19.53
CA HIS A 17 -5.23 17.00 19.95
C HIS A 17 -4.30 17.72 20.91
N ILE A 18 -3.72 18.81 20.44
CA ILE A 18 -2.84 19.70 21.19
C ILE A 18 -3.72 20.85 21.69
N ASN A 19 -3.93 20.93 23.00
CA ASN A 19 -4.98 21.81 23.58
C ASN A 19 -4.42 23.04 24.31
N ARG A 20 -3.10 23.21 24.34
CA ARG A 20 -2.43 24.24 25.14
C ARG A 20 -1.04 24.60 24.57
N PRO A 21 -0.59 25.85 24.75
CA PRO A 21 0.68 26.35 24.17
C PRO A 21 1.94 25.77 24.81
N ASP A 22 1.86 25.23 26.02
CA ASP A 22 2.96 24.54 26.72
C ASP A 22 3.04 23.04 26.39
N ALA A 23 2.26 22.57 25.40
CA ALA A 23 2.32 21.18 24.97
C ALA A 23 3.68 20.86 24.29
N PRO A 24 4.12 19.59 24.30
CA PRO A 24 5.27 19.17 23.51
C PRO A 24 5.05 19.44 22.02
N HIS A 25 6.13 19.67 21.28
CA HIS A 25 6.11 19.82 19.82
C HIS A 25 6.40 18.51 19.09
N ALA A 26 7.04 17.54 19.77
CA ALA A 26 7.40 16.24 19.20
C ALA A 26 6.52 15.14 19.82
N PHE A 27 5.82 14.40 18.97
CA PHE A 27 4.91 13.33 19.35
C PHE A 27 5.43 11.99 18.80
N ARG A 28 5.76 11.08 19.71
CA ARG A 28 6.42 9.81 19.39
C ARG A 28 5.44 8.65 19.36
N PHE A 29 5.51 7.87 18.29
CA PHE A 29 4.71 6.68 18.06
C PHE A 29 5.63 5.48 17.89
N PRO A 30 5.69 4.57 18.89
CA PRO A 30 6.46 3.35 18.74
C PRO A 30 5.80 2.47 17.65
N VAL A 31 6.57 2.12 16.62
CA VAL A 31 6.09 1.23 15.56
C VAL A 31 6.62 -0.17 15.82
N GLN A 32 5.72 -1.16 15.80
CA GLN A 32 6.13 -2.55 15.83
C GLN A 32 6.70 -2.93 14.46
N VAL A 33 8.02 -2.86 14.36
CA VAL A 33 8.75 -3.23 13.15
C VAL A 33 9.00 -4.75 13.18
N PRO A 34 8.56 -5.52 12.17
CA PRO A 34 8.86 -6.95 12.06
C PRO A 34 10.36 -7.25 12.02
N GLU A 35 10.76 -8.49 12.31
CA GLU A 35 12.15 -8.92 12.14
C GLU A 35 12.60 -8.70 10.68
N GLY A 36 13.81 -8.15 10.48
CA GLY A 36 14.31 -7.74 9.16
C GLY A 36 13.71 -6.42 8.63
N GLY A 37 12.84 -5.78 9.41
CA GLY A 37 12.18 -4.53 9.06
C GLY A 37 12.92 -3.26 9.48
N LYS A 38 12.57 -2.14 8.84
CA LYS A 38 12.97 -0.79 9.23
C LYS A 38 11.97 0.26 8.74
N LEU A 39 11.92 1.40 9.43
CA LEU A 39 11.32 2.62 8.91
C LEU A 39 12.36 3.38 8.09
N GLU A 40 11.96 3.89 6.94
CA GLU A 40 12.82 4.70 6.07
C GLU A 40 12.12 5.99 5.68
N ASP A 41 12.80 7.12 5.89
CA ASP A 41 12.39 8.41 5.33
C ASP A 41 12.60 8.39 3.82
N MET A 42 11.55 8.75 3.06
CA MET A 42 11.56 8.76 1.60
C MET A 42 12.00 10.11 1.00
N GLY A 43 12.18 11.14 1.82
CA GLY A 43 12.61 12.47 1.39
C GLY A 43 11.52 13.34 0.77
N ASP A 44 10.29 12.82 0.66
CA ASP A 44 9.10 13.53 0.18
C ASP A 44 8.10 13.86 1.29
N GLY A 45 8.49 13.65 2.55
CA GLY A 45 7.66 13.82 3.74
C GLY A 45 6.88 12.57 4.14
N THR A 46 7.01 11.46 3.41
CA THR A 46 6.50 10.15 3.79
C THR A 46 7.56 9.28 4.46
N VAL A 47 7.12 8.27 5.22
CA VAL A 47 8.00 7.27 5.84
C VAL A 47 7.53 5.87 5.44
N SER A 48 8.39 5.05 4.85
CA SER A 48 8.06 3.67 4.47
C SER A 48 8.44 2.67 5.56
N LEU A 49 7.56 1.70 5.84
CA LEU A 49 7.88 0.50 6.60
C LEU A 49 8.34 -0.58 5.63
N ASN A 50 9.63 -0.90 5.63
CA ASN A 50 10.23 -1.85 4.71
C ASN A 50 10.71 -3.09 5.46
N VAL A 51 10.35 -4.30 4.99
CA VAL A 51 10.85 -5.59 5.49
C VAL A 51 11.55 -6.30 4.34
N ASP A 52 12.81 -6.72 4.52
CA ASP A 52 13.60 -7.39 3.48
C ASP A 52 13.63 -6.64 2.12
N ARG A 53 13.63 -5.29 2.19
CA ARG A 53 13.55 -4.35 1.04
C ARG A 53 12.19 -4.27 0.33
N MET A 54 11.13 -4.80 0.93
CA MET A 54 9.76 -4.66 0.43
C MET A 54 8.96 -3.69 1.29
N PRO A 55 8.23 -2.72 0.69
CA PRO A 55 7.32 -1.87 1.43
C PRO A 55 6.09 -2.66 1.90
N HIS A 56 5.83 -2.59 3.20
CA HIS A 56 4.72 -3.22 3.90
C HIS A 56 3.65 -2.21 4.34
N GLY A 57 3.86 -0.94 3.99
CA GLY A 57 3.04 0.20 4.35
C GLY A 57 3.92 1.41 4.62
N GLY A 58 3.31 2.51 5.03
CA GLY A 58 4.04 3.72 5.32
C GLY A 58 3.15 4.78 5.92
N PHE A 59 3.78 5.82 6.46
CA PHE A 59 3.11 7.00 6.95
C PHE A 59 3.05 8.04 5.83
N THR A 60 1.85 8.53 5.56
CA THR A 60 1.62 9.57 4.56
C THR A 60 2.17 10.90 5.06
N VAL A 61 2.31 11.88 4.15
CA VAL A 61 2.67 13.25 4.50
C VAL A 61 1.75 13.74 5.63
N PRO A 62 2.31 14.19 6.77
CA PRO A 62 1.50 14.59 7.91
C PRO A 62 0.81 15.93 7.62
N TRP A 63 -0.30 16.18 8.31
CA TRP A 63 -0.91 17.49 8.35
C TRP A 63 -1.24 17.88 9.78
N ALA A 64 -1.30 19.19 10.03
CA ALA A 64 -1.77 19.77 11.27
C ALA A 64 -2.60 21.03 10.98
N LYS A 65 -3.67 21.23 11.75
CA LYS A 65 -4.56 22.39 11.63
C LYS A 65 -4.90 22.97 12.99
N ASP A 66 -4.90 24.30 13.07
CA ASP A 66 -5.29 25.05 14.26
C ASP A 66 -6.83 25.14 14.41
N ALA A 67 -7.30 25.77 15.49
CA ALA A 67 -8.74 25.93 15.74
C ALA A 67 -9.49 26.78 14.70
N ASN A 68 -8.77 27.60 13.94
CA ASN A 68 -9.32 28.39 12.84
C ASN A 68 -9.28 27.63 11.50
N GLY A 69 -8.76 26.40 11.50
CA GLY A 69 -8.57 25.57 10.30
C GLY A 69 -7.34 25.96 9.47
N GLN A 70 -6.46 26.82 9.98
CA GLN A 70 -5.21 27.20 9.32
C GLN A 70 -4.19 26.06 9.45
N SER A 71 -3.42 25.82 8.38
CA SER A 71 -2.36 24.82 8.38
C SER A 71 -1.24 25.23 9.34
N VAL A 72 -0.82 24.29 10.19
CA VAL A 72 0.36 24.43 11.05
C VAL A 72 1.49 23.58 10.46
N PRO A 73 2.72 24.09 10.30
CA PRO A 73 3.82 23.30 9.78
C PRO A 73 4.08 22.05 10.61
N THR A 74 4.26 20.92 9.93
CA THR A 74 4.50 19.62 10.57
C THR A 74 5.26 18.69 9.63
N TYR A 75 6.05 17.78 10.20
CA TYR A 75 6.81 16.77 9.45
C TYR A 75 7.04 15.52 10.30
N LEU A 76 7.43 14.43 9.63
CA LEU A 76 7.80 13.16 10.26
C LEU A 76 9.31 13.05 10.35
N GLN A 77 9.78 12.38 11.40
CA GLN A 77 11.17 11.98 11.59
C GLN A 77 11.21 10.53 12.07
N VAL A 78 12.19 9.77 11.56
CA VAL A 78 12.44 8.40 11.99
C VAL A 78 13.55 8.38 13.04
N GLU A 79 13.28 7.76 14.18
CA GLU A 79 14.26 7.55 15.24
C GLU A 79 14.29 6.07 15.66
N GLY A 80 15.16 5.29 15.02
CA GLY A 80 15.20 3.83 15.23
C GLY A 80 13.91 3.16 14.74
N SER A 81 13.10 2.64 15.66
CA SER A 81 11.77 2.06 15.38
C SER A 81 10.61 3.02 15.69
N ASP A 82 10.91 4.24 16.12
CA ASP A 82 9.89 5.23 16.44
C ASP A 82 9.63 6.14 15.24
N LEU A 83 8.36 6.41 15.00
CA LEU A 83 7.93 7.53 14.18
C LEU A 83 7.69 8.73 15.09
N VAL A 84 8.32 9.86 14.78
CA VAL A 84 8.11 11.12 15.52
C VAL A 84 7.46 12.12 14.59
N GLN A 85 6.27 12.61 14.94
CA GLN A 85 5.66 13.75 14.27
C GLN A 85 6.02 15.03 15.03
N ILE A 86 6.61 16.00 14.34
CA ILE A 86 6.92 17.32 14.87
C ILE A 86 5.86 18.30 14.36
N VAL A 87 5.29 19.11 15.26
CA VAL A 87 4.31 20.16 14.95
C VAL A 87 4.88 21.50 15.43
N GLU A 88 5.07 22.44 14.50
CA GLU A 88 5.71 23.74 14.76
C GLU A 88 4.65 24.82 15.00
N PHE A 89 4.07 24.82 16.21
CA PHE A 89 3.16 25.88 16.65
C PHE A 89 3.87 26.90 17.55
N ASP A 90 3.30 28.10 17.65
CA ASP A 90 3.82 29.20 18.44
C ASP A 90 2.70 29.89 19.23
N GLU A 91 3.04 31.01 19.86
CA GLU A 91 2.11 31.85 20.62
C GLU A 91 1.05 32.56 19.76
N ASN A 92 1.18 32.55 18.42
CA ASN A 92 0.18 33.05 17.48
C ASN A 92 -0.80 31.96 17.01
N THR A 93 -0.55 30.69 17.33
CA THR A 93 -1.34 29.55 16.86
C THR A 93 -2.59 29.34 17.73
N ALA A 94 -3.76 29.14 17.13
CA ALA A 94 -5.00 28.95 17.87
C ALA A 94 -5.22 27.49 18.29
N PHE A 95 -5.56 27.26 19.57
CA PHE A 95 -5.81 25.94 20.13
C PHE A 95 -7.32 25.60 20.18
N PRO A 96 -7.73 24.32 20.01
CA PRO A 96 -6.86 23.16 19.86
C PRO A 96 -6.31 23.00 18.43
N ILE A 97 -5.08 22.50 18.33
CA ILE A 97 -4.49 22.02 17.09
C ILE A 97 -4.80 20.53 16.97
N VAL A 98 -5.19 20.10 15.77
CA VAL A 98 -5.36 18.69 15.41
C VAL A 98 -4.25 18.32 14.43
N ALA A 99 -3.46 17.31 14.77
CA ALA A 99 -2.40 16.78 13.91
C ALA A 99 -2.60 15.29 13.62
N ASP A 100 -2.19 14.85 12.44
CA ASP A 100 -2.45 13.50 11.92
C ASP A 100 -1.18 12.85 11.34
N PRO A 101 -0.61 11.85 12.02
CA PRO A 101 0.15 10.79 11.39
C PRO A 101 -0.82 9.69 10.94
N ARG A 102 -1.02 9.57 9.63
CA ARG A 102 -1.80 8.48 9.01
C ARG A 102 -0.86 7.40 8.50
N PHE A 103 -1.12 6.16 8.92
CA PHE A 103 -0.50 4.98 8.35
C PHE A 103 -1.39 4.42 7.23
N ASP A 104 -0.80 4.18 6.07
CA ASP A 104 -1.39 3.50 4.92
C ASP A 104 -0.68 2.15 4.75
N TRP A 105 -1.43 1.09 4.50
CA TRP A 105 -0.86 -0.23 4.24
C TRP A 105 -0.07 -0.31 2.93
N GLY A 106 -0.11 0.75 2.11
CA GLY A 106 0.67 0.87 0.89
C GLY A 106 0.27 -0.25 -0.07
N ILE A 107 -0.94 -0.16 -0.65
CA ILE A 107 -1.45 -1.13 -1.62
C ILE A 107 -0.53 -1.16 -2.86
N VAL A 108 0.59 -1.88 -2.78
CA VAL A 108 1.43 -2.21 -3.93
C VAL A 108 0.62 -3.20 -4.75
N SER A 109 0.04 -2.71 -5.84
CA SER A 109 -0.72 -3.53 -6.79
C SER A 109 -0.24 -3.26 -8.21
N GLY A 110 -0.22 -4.30 -9.03
CA GLY A 110 0.12 -4.26 -10.43
C GLY A 110 -0.93 -4.99 -11.26
N HIS A 111 -1.00 -4.62 -12.54
CA HIS A 111 -1.84 -5.29 -13.53
C HIS A 111 -0.97 -5.82 -14.64
N ALA A 112 -1.23 -7.06 -15.05
CA ALA A 112 -0.73 -7.61 -16.29
C ALA A 112 -1.90 -7.86 -17.23
N TYR A 113 -1.85 -7.25 -18.41
CA TYR A 113 -2.85 -7.40 -19.46
C TYR A 113 -2.31 -8.36 -20.52
N PHE A 114 -3.18 -9.25 -21.01
CA PHE A 114 -2.80 -10.30 -21.95
C PHE A 114 -3.57 -10.11 -23.25
N ASN A 115 -2.97 -10.47 -24.38
CA ASN A 115 -3.71 -10.51 -25.64
C ASN A 115 -4.49 -11.84 -25.80
N LYS A 116 -5.18 -12.01 -26.93
CA LYS A 116 -5.99 -13.23 -27.16
C LYS A 116 -5.14 -14.50 -27.25
N GLU A 117 -3.97 -14.43 -27.86
CA GLU A 117 -3.12 -15.61 -28.02
C GLU A 117 -2.53 -16.06 -26.69
N GLU A 118 -2.08 -15.12 -25.86
CA GLU A 118 -1.59 -15.41 -24.52
C GLU A 118 -2.70 -15.96 -23.62
N THR A 119 -3.90 -15.34 -23.69
CA THR A 119 -5.10 -15.85 -23.00
C THR A 119 -5.41 -17.27 -23.43
N ARG A 120 -5.40 -17.55 -24.74
CA ARG A 120 -5.64 -18.89 -25.30
C ARG A 120 -4.56 -19.89 -24.86
N MET A 121 -3.30 -19.47 -24.82
CA MET A 121 -2.19 -20.31 -24.39
C MET A 121 -2.33 -20.72 -22.93
N MET A 122 -2.68 -19.78 -22.04
CA MET A 122 -2.93 -20.09 -20.62
C MET A 122 -4.18 -20.96 -20.41
N ALA A 123 -5.22 -20.77 -21.22
CA ALA A 123 -6.42 -21.59 -21.18
C ALA A 123 -6.17 -23.03 -21.65
N ALA A 124 -5.37 -23.20 -22.70
CA ALA A 124 -5.17 -24.51 -23.35
C ALA A 124 -4.06 -25.36 -22.71
N ALA A 125 -2.95 -24.73 -22.30
CA ALA A 125 -1.76 -25.45 -21.84
C ALA A 125 -1.56 -25.41 -20.32
N GLY A 126 -2.50 -24.82 -19.57
CA GLY A 126 -2.44 -24.83 -18.11
C GLY A 126 -1.20 -24.12 -17.58
N ALA A 127 -0.55 -24.74 -16.58
CA ALA A 127 0.74 -24.30 -16.05
C ALA A 127 1.83 -24.20 -17.14
N GLY A 128 1.83 -25.07 -18.15
CA GLY A 128 2.79 -25.02 -19.25
C GLY A 128 2.59 -23.80 -20.15
N GLY A 129 1.34 -23.34 -20.33
CA GLY A 129 1.03 -22.12 -21.07
C GLY A 129 1.47 -20.86 -20.34
N ILE A 130 1.31 -20.83 -19.01
CA ILE A 130 1.74 -19.71 -18.17
C ILE A 130 3.27 -19.63 -18.13
N ALA A 131 3.96 -20.76 -17.92
CA ALA A 131 5.42 -20.79 -17.88
C ALA A 131 6.09 -20.46 -19.23
N ALA A 132 5.37 -20.63 -20.35
CA ALA A 132 5.86 -20.27 -21.68
C ALA A 132 5.78 -18.75 -21.98
N LEU A 133 5.10 -17.96 -21.14
CA LEU A 133 5.03 -16.52 -21.32
C LEU A 133 6.33 -15.86 -20.82
N PRO A 134 7.14 -15.25 -21.71
CA PRO A 134 8.47 -14.76 -21.36
C PRO A 134 8.43 -13.60 -20.36
N TRP A 135 7.32 -12.87 -20.32
CA TRP A 135 7.17 -11.69 -19.46
C TRP A 135 6.72 -12.02 -18.04
N ILE A 136 6.40 -13.28 -17.72
CA ILE A 136 6.20 -13.69 -16.31
C ILE A 136 7.46 -13.36 -15.48
N ALA A 137 8.64 -13.44 -16.09
CA ALA A 137 9.91 -13.04 -15.48
C ALA A 137 10.05 -11.53 -15.23
N LEU A 138 9.19 -10.70 -15.83
CA LEU A 138 9.15 -9.25 -15.60
C LEU A 138 8.25 -8.86 -14.42
N ILE A 139 7.44 -9.79 -13.92
CA ILE A 139 6.67 -9.57 -12.69
C ILE A 139 7.67 -9.59 -11.53
N PRO A 140 7.80 -8.50 -10.75
CA PRO A 140 8.78 -8.47 -9.67
C PRO A 140 8.39 -9.44 -8.54
N PRO A 141 9.35 -10.11 -7.89
CA PRO A 141 9.09 -10.81 -6.64
C PRO A 141 8.53 -9.86 -5.56
N PRO A 142 7.62 -10.34 -4.68
CA PRO A 142 7.15 -11.73 -4.55
C PRO A 142 5.92 -12.04 -5.42
N PHE A 143 5.41 -11.09 -6.22
CA PHE A 143 4.20 -11.29 -7.02
C PHE A 143 4.34 -12.39 -8.07
N GLN A 144 5.55 -12.58 -8.62
CA GLN A 144 5.83 -13.70 -9.53
C GLN A 144 5.53 -15.06 -8.90
N GLU A 145 5.82 -15.24 -7.61
CA GLU A 145 5.63 -16.52 -6.91
C GLU A 145 4.14 -16.79 -6.69
N VAL A 146 3.38 -15.73 -6.37
CA VAL A 146 1.93 -15.82 -6.21
C VAL A 146 1.24 -16.13 -7.55
N VAL A 147 1.73 -15.56 -8.66
CA VAL A 147 1.25 -15.91 -10.02
C VAL A 147 1.54 -17.38 -10.31
N LEU A 148 2.77 -17.86 -10.08
CA LEU A 148 3.15 -19.26 -10.32
C LEU A 148 2.41 -20.25 -9.39
N ALA A 149 2.11 -19.86 -8.15
CA ALA A 149 1.34 -20.69 -7.22
C ALA A 149 -0.16 -20.79 -7.60
N ASN A 150 -0.68 -19.86 -8.41
CA ASN A 150 -2.09 -19.78 -8.78
C ASN A 150 -2.37 -20.20 -10.23
N VAL A 151 -1.45 -20.91 -10.88
CA VAL A 151 -1.57 -21.32 -12.30
C VAL A 151 -2.90 -22.00 -12.65
N VAL A 152 -3.47 -22.81 -11.75
CA VAL A 152 -4.76 -23.47 -11.95
C VAL A 152 -5.90 -22.45 -12.02
N ASN A 153 -5.93 -21.49 -11.10
CA ASN A 153 -6.92 -20.43 -11.07
C ASN A 153 -6.79 -19.52 -12.29
N ILE A 154 -5.54 -19.18 -12.66
CA ILE A 154 -5.22 -18.35 -13.83
C ILE A 154 -5.71 -19.02 -15.12
N SER A 155 -5.47 -20.33 -15.28
CA SER A 155 -5.99 -21.06 -16.43
C SER A 155 -7.52 -21.12 -16.46
N ALA A 156 -8.18 -21.28 -15.31
CA ALA A 156 -9.63 -21.23 -15.24
C ALA A 156 -10.18 -19.85 -15.64
N TRP A 157 -9.56 -18.77 -15.17
CA TRP A 157 -9.92 -17.40 -15.58
C TRP A 157 -9.64 -17.15 -17.06
N ALA A 158 -8.54 -17.68 -17.61
CA ALA A 158 -8.23 -17.62 -19.03
C ALA A 158 -9.30 -18.32 -19.89
N ILE A 159 -9.74 -19.53 -19.49
CA ILE A 159 -10.85 -20.25 -20.13
C ILE A 159 -12.11 -19.40 -20.11
N SER A 160 -12.43 -18.78 -18.96
CA SER A 160 -13.61 -17.94 -18.83
C SER A 160 -13.53 -16.66 -19.67
N ALA A 161 -12.36 -16.04 -19.77
CA ALA A 161 -12.14 -14.87 -20.62
C ALA A 161 -12.34 -15.25 -22.10
N GLN A 162 -11.69 -16.34 -22.53
CA GLN A 162 -11.80 -16.85 -23.90
C GLN A 162 -13.25 -17.20 -24.27
N ALA A 163 -14.00 -17.86 -23.37
CA ALA A 163 -15.39 -18.23 -23.61
C ALA A 163 -16.32 -17.01 -23.81
N THR A 164 -15.91 -15.83 -23.34
CA THR A 164 -16.67 -14.59 -23.47
C THR A 164 -16.11 -13.65 -24.56
N GLY A 165 -15.14 -14.11 -25.36
CA GLY A 165 -14.50 -13.31 -26.40
C GLY A 165 -13.65 -12.15 -25.85
N LYS A 166 -13.25 -12.22 -24.57
CA LYS A 166 -12.41 -11.23 -23.88
C LYS A 166 -11.01 -11.79 -23.63
N CYS A 167 -10.10 -10.93 -23.18
CA CYS A 167 -8.77 -11.33 -22.76
C CYS A 167 -8.64 -11.32 -21.24
N LEU A 168 -7.72 -12.14 -20.73
CA LEU A 168 -7.42 -12.18 -19.30
C LEU A 168 -6.58 -10.94 -18.92
N ALA A 169 -6.83 -10.39 -17.74
CA ALA A 169 -5.90 -9.55 -17.02
C ALA A 169 -5.67 -10.15 -15.64
N LEU A 170 -4.46 -10.04 -15.10
CA LEU A 170 -4.15 -10.44 -13.74
C LEU A 170 -3.87 -9.19 -12.91
N LYS A 171 -4.61 -9.05 -11.82
CA LYS A 171 -4.35 -8.08 -10.78
C LYS A 171 -3.62 -8.78 -9.65
N PHE A 172 -2.40 -8.36 -9.36
CA PHE A 172 -1.59 -8.87 -8.24
C PHE A 172 -1.28 -7.74 -7.27
N GLY A 173 -1.19 -8.04 -5.99
CA GLY A 173 -0.95 -7.02 -4.98
C GLY A 173 -1.19 -7.50 -3.56
N ALA A 174 -1.00 -6.60 -2.60
CA ALA A 174 -1.55 -6.79 -1.25
C ALA A 174 -3.08 -6.78 -1.35
N THR A 175 -3.71 -7.97 -1.26
CA THR A 175 -5.15 -8.14 -1.36
C THR A 175 -5.70 -8.69 -0.04
N GLY A 176 -6.50 -7.91 0.67
CA GLY A 176 -7.26 -8.40 1.81
C GLY A 176 -7.45 -7.37 2.92
N THR A 177 -8.48 -7.61 3.73
CA THR A 177 -8.85 -6.86 4.95
C THR A 177 -8.33 -7.54 6.24
N TRP A 178 -7.51 -8.59 6.12
CA TRP A 178 -6.98 -9.36 7.25
C TRP A 178 -5.48 -9.10 7.45
N TRP A 179 -5.03 -9.15 8.71
CA TRP A 179 -3.68 -8.79 9.14
C TRP A 179 -2.78 -10.01 9.36
N PRO A 180 -1.56 -10.06 8.75
CA PRO A 180 -1.03 -9.14 7.74
C PRO A 180 -1.72 -9.32 6.36
N PRO A 181 -1.76 -8.28 5.51
CA PRO A 181 -2.39 -8.38 4.19
C PRO A 181 -1.75 -9.49 3.37
N ALA A 182 -2.57 -10.38 2.83
CA ALA A 182 -2.08 -11.47 1.99
C ALA A 182 -1.74 -10.94 0.59
N ILE A 183 -0.57 -11.31 0.08
CA ILE A 183 -0.24 -11.05 -1.33
C ILE A 183 -1.04 -12.05 -2.17
N GLY A 184 -1.86 -11.54 -3.06
CA GLY A 184 -2.77 -12.35 -3.88
C GLY A 184 -2.74 -11.98 -5.35
N VAL A 185 -3.38 -12.82 -6.15
CA VAL A 185 -3.65 -12.58 -7.56
C VAL A 185 -5.12 -12.87 -7.85
N ASN A 186 -5.75 -12.01 -8.65
CA ASN A 186 -7.12 -12.16 -9.13
C ASN A 186 -7.17 -12.01 -10.64
N GLY A 187 -8.04 -12.79 -11.28
CA GLY A 187 -8.32 -12.69 -12.71
C GLY A 187 -9.43 -11.69 -13.00
N GLU A 188 -9.22 -10.86 -14.01
CA GLU A 188 -10.20 -9.94 -14.59
C GLU A 188 -10.32 -10.17 -16.09
N HIS A 189 -11.43 -9.76 -16.70
CA HIS A 189 -11.59 -9.80 -18.16
C HIS A 189 -11.55 -8.37 -18.72
N HIS A 190 -10.81 -8.14 -19.80
CA HIS A 190 -10.74 -6.84 -20.46
C HIS A 190 -10.98 -6.94 -21.97
N THR A 191 -11.33 -5.80 -22.56
CA THR A 191 -11.47 -5.58 -24.01
C THR A 191 -10.69 -4.33 -24.45
N GLY A 192 -9.61 -4.02 -23.71
CA GLY A 192 -8.76 -2.85 -23.97
C GLY A 192 -7.93 -2.99 -25.25
N SER A 193 -7.08 -1.99 -25.53
CA SER A 193 -6.20 -1.97 -26.71
C SER A 193 -5.30 -3.20 -26.83
N ASP A 194 -4.96 -3.81 -25.70
CA ASP A 194 -4.07 -4.96 -25.62
C ASP A 194 -4.78 -6.29 -25.89
N CYS A 195 -6.11 -6.28 -26.07
CA CYS A 195 -6.92 -7.47 -26.37
C CYS A 195 -7.18 -7.66 -27.88
N TYR A 196 -6.10 -7.69 -28.66
CA TYR A 196 -6.14 -7.93 -30.11
C TYR A 196 -6.27 -9.43 -30.43
#